data_AF-A0A8H3R4E2-F1
#
_entry.id   AF-A0A8H3R4E2-F1
#
_cell.length_a   1.000
_cell.length_b   1.000
_cell.length_c   1.000
_cell.angle_alpha   90.00
_cell.angle_beta   90.00
_cell.angle_gamma   90.00
#
_symmetry.space_group_name_H-M   'P 1'
#
loop_
_entity.id
_entity.type
_entity.pdbx_description
1 polymer ?
#
loop_
_entity_poly.entity_id
_entity_poly.type
_entity_poly.pdbx_seq_one_letter_code
_entity_poly.pdbx_strand_id
1 'polypeptide(L)' 'MATYILGPINFLRRVSVEYPSYTWAVGIGIIGPIGAVVIPPIRRKYFGYVPSEPIPTTYPMPKRPRNVPSGFEDPE' A
#
# COMPACT_ATOMS: atom_id res chain seq x y z
N MET A 1 34.76 -16.51 -8.17
CA MET A 1 34.10 -15.18 -8.26
C MET A 1 32.93 -15.11 -9.25
N ALA A 2 32.56 -16.16 -10.00
CA ALA A 2 31.43 -16.12 -10.95
C ALA A 2 30.23 -17.04 -10.58
N THR A 3 30.27 -17.69 -9.42
CA THR A 3 29.36 -18.80 -9.09
C THR A 3 27.90 -18.37 -8.94
N TYR A 4 27.64 -17.10 -8.60
CA TYR A 4 26.28 -16.56 -8.48
C TYR A 4 25.61 -16.29 -9.84
N ILE A 5 26.38 -16.05 -10.91
CA ILE A 5 25.85 -15.83 -12.27
C ILE A 5 25.58 -17.17 -12.97
N LEU A 6 26.50 -18.12 -12.83
CA LEU A 6 26.46 -19.40 -13.55
C LEU A 6 25.61 -20.47 -12.84
N GLY A 7 25.32 -20.30 -11.55
CA GLY A 7 24.60 -21.28 -10.74
C GLY A 7 23.81 -20.66 -9.59
N PRO A 8 22.80 -19.81 -9.87
CA PRO A 8 22.09 -19.04 -8.85
C PRO A 8 21.41 -19.93 -7.80
N ILE A 9 20.86 -21.08 -8.20
CA ILE A 9 20.19 -22.03 -7.29
C ILE A 9 21.18 -22.65 -6.29
N ASN A 10 22.36 -23.06 -6.77
CA ASN A 10 23.39 -23.65 -5.91
C ASN A 10 24.01 -22.61 -4.98
N PHE A 11 24.14 -21.36 -5.45
CA PHE A 11 24.57 -20.24 -4.62
C PHE A 11 23.56 -19.94 -3.51
N LEU A 12 22.27 -19.79 -3.83
CA LEU A 12 21.22 -19.56 -2.83
C LEU A 12 21.17 -20.71 -1.80
N ARG A 13 21.23 -21.97 -2.25
CA ARG A 13 21.27 -23.13 -1.35
C ARG A 13 22.45 -23.06 -0.37
N ARG A 14 23.63 -22.67 -0.84
CA ARG A 14 24.82 -22.55 -0.01
C ARG A 14 24.69 -21.41 1.01
N VAL A 15 24.24 -20.23 0.55
CA VAL A 15 24.08 -19.03 1.40
C VAL A 15 22.98 -19.24 2.45
N SER A 16 21.92 -19.99 2.14
CA SER A 16 20.89 -20.36 3.13
C SER A 16 21.43 -21.16 4.31
N VAL A 17 22.45 -22.00 4.09
CA VAL A 17 23.05 -22.85 5.14
C VAL A 17 24.18 -22.13 5.87
N GLU A 18 25.09 -21.46 5.13
CA GLU A 18 26.23 -20.75 5.72
C GLU A 18 25.79 -19.46 6.45
N TYR A 19 24.76 -18.78 5.93
CA TYR A 19 24.34 -17.44 6.34
C TYR A 19 22.79 -17.33 6.40
N PRO A 20 22.13 -18.05 7.33
CA PRO A 20 20.67 -18.12 7.37
C PRO A 20 20.02 -16.76 7.66
N SER A 21 20.61 -15.96 8.55
CA SER A 21 20.07 -14.64 8.92
C SER A 21 19.96 -13.69 7.74
N TYR A 22 21.03 -13.56 6.94
CA TYR A 22 21.04 -12.70 5.75
C TYR A 22 20.05 -13.18 4.69
N THR A 23 19.96 -14.49 4.48
CA THR A 23 19.05 -15.06 3.49
C THR A 23 17.59 -14.78 3.83
N TRP A 24 17.18 -15.00 5.08
CA TRP A 24 15.82 -14.73 5.53
C TRP A 24 15.50 -13.24 5.60
N ALA A 25 16.44 -12.41 6.04
CA ALA A 25 16.25 -10.96 6.06
C ALA A 25 15.96 -10.41 4.65
N VAL A 26 16.75 -10.80 3.65
CA VAL A 26 16.54 -10.38 2.25
C VAL A 26 15.24 -10.98 1.69
N GLY A 27 14.98 -12.26 1.94
CA GLY A 27 13.76 -12.93 1.47
C GLY A 27 12.48 -12.26 1.98
N ILE A 28 12.38 -12.04 3.28
CA ILE A 28 11.23 -11.36 3.90
C ILE A 28 11.16 -9.89 3.45
N GLY A 29 12.31 -9.23 3.35
CA GLY A 29 12.40 -7.85 2.85
C GLY A 29 11.87 -7.69 1.43
N ILE A 30 12.07 -8.67 0.56
CA ILE A 30 11.57 -8.67 -0.82
C ILE A 30 10.09 -9.06 -0.91
N ILE A 31 9.61 -9.97 -0.06
CA ILE A 31 8.21 -10.40 -0.04
C ILE A 31 7.26 -9.21 0.24
N GLY A 32 7.67 -8.26 1.09
CA GLY A 32 6.86 -7.07 1.40
C GLY A 32 6.51 -6.22 0.17
N PRO A 33 7.49 -5.65 -0.55
CA PRO A 33 7.26 -4.87 -1.77
C PRO A 33 6.53 -5.66 -2.87
N ILE A 34 6.87 -6.93 -3.06
CA ILE A 34 6.17 -7.79 -4.02
C ILE A 34 4.69 -7.92 -3.63
N GLY A 35 4.41 -8.20 -2.36
CA GLY A 35 3.05 -8.27 -1.83
C GLY A 35 2.29 -6.96 -2.00
N ALA A 36 2.92 -5.82 -1.73
CA ALA A 36 2.31 -4.50 -1.88
C ALA A 36 1.90 -4.19 -3.33
N VAL A 37 2.62 -4.73 -4.33
CA VAL A 37 2.29 -4.53 -5.76
C VAL A 37 1.29 -5.58 -6.26
N VAL A 38 1.46 -6.85 -5.87
CA VAL A 38 0.70 -7.99 -6.43
C VAL A 38 -0.65 -8.19 -5.74
N ILE A 39 -0.73 -7.98 -4.42
CA ILE A 39 -1.95 -8.27 -3.64
C ILE A 39 -3.10 -7.29 -3.94
N PRO A 40 -2.90 -5.96 -4.02
CA PRO A 40 -4.01 -5.02 -4.26
C PRO A 40 -4.81 -5.25 -5.56
N PRO A 41 -4.19 -5.50 -6.74
CA PRO A 41 -4.95 -5.75 -7.94
C PRO A 41 -5.74 -7.07 -7.87
N ILE A 42 -5.18 -8.10 -7.24
CA ILE A 42 -5.88 -9.37 -7.01
C ILE A 42 -7.09 -9.16 -6.09
N ARG A 43 -6.88 -8.44 -4.98
CA ARG A 43 -7.92 -8.13 -3.99
C ARG A 43 -9.09 -7.36 -4.59
N ARG A 44 -8.81 -6.38 -5.46
CA ARG A 44 -9.84 -5.57 -6.14
C ARG A 44 -10.59 -6.35 -7.23
N LYS A 45 -9.89 -7.18 -8.02
CA LYS A 45 -10.49 -7.87 -9.18
C LYS A 45 -11.27 -9.14 -8.83
N TYR A 46 -10.76 -9.93 -7.88
CA TYR A 46 -11.32 -11.26 -7.59
C TYR A 46 -12.11 -11.32 -6.29
N PHE A 47 -11.74 -10.50 -5.29
CA PHE A 47 -12.35 -10.53 -3.96
C PHE A 47 -13.35 -9.39 -3.72
N GLY A 48 -13.67 -8.60 -4.76
CA GLY A 48 -14.68 -7.53 -4.69
C GLY A 48 -14.35 -6.41 -3.70
N TYR A 49 -13.09 -6.28 -3.29
CA TYR A 49 -12.71 -5.28 -2.30
C TYR A 49 -12.75 -3.86 -2.88
N VAL A 50 -13.59 -3.02 -2.30
CA VAL A 50 -13.68 -1.58 -2.60
C VAL A 50 -13.03 -0.80 -1.45
N PRO A 51 -12.08 0.11 -1.73
CA PRO A 51 -11.53 0.97 -0.69
C PRO A 51 -12.63 1.87 -0.11
N SER A 52 -12.63 2.05 1.20
CA SER A 52 -13.54 2.99 1.87
C SER A 52 -13.33 4.41 1.36
N GLU A 53 -14.40 5.20 1.35
CA GLU A 53 -14.33 6.61 1.02
C GLU A 53 -13.43 7.36 2.00
N PRO A 54 -12.66 8.36 1.52
CA PRO A 54 -11.76 9.11 2.37
C PRO A 54 -12.55 9.92 3.40
N ILE A 55 -12.13 9.84 4.66
CA ILE A 55 -12.68 10.69 5.72
C ILE A 55 -12.43 12.17 5.43
N PRO A 56 -13.42 13.05 5.66
CA PRO A 56 -13.24 14.47 5.45
C PRO A 56 -12.22 15.02 6.45
N THR A 57 -11.14 15.60 5.94
CA THR A 57 -10.09 16.22 6.78
C THR A 57 -10.44 17.66 7.17
N THR A 58 -11.47 18.24 6.54
CA THR A 58 -11.90 19.63 6.71
C THR A 58 -13.42 19.68 6.62
N TYR A 59 -14.01 20.76 7.15
CA TYR A 59 -15.44 21.02 7.00
C TYR A 59 -15.83 20.92 5.51
N PRO A 60 -16.82 20.08 5.14
CA PRO A 60 -17.19 19.87 3.75
C PRO A 60 -17.95 21.09 3.22
N MET A 61 -17.19 22.07 2.72
CA MET A 61 -17.79 23.25 2.09
C MET A 61 -18.46 22.87 0.76
N PRO A 62 -19.75 23.19 0.58
CA PRO A 62 -20.42 22.93 -0.69
C PRO A 62 -19.88 23.86 -1.77
N LYS A 63 -19.61 23.32 -2.96
CA LYS A 63 -19.18 24.09 -4.14
C LYS A 63 -20.37 24.78 -4.82
N ARG A 64 -21.05 25.66 -4.08
CA ARG A 64 -22.22 26.41 -4.57
C ARG A 64 -22.07 27.90 -4.27
N PRO A 65 -22.69 28.79 -5.07
CA PRO A 65 -22.74 30.21 -4.74
C PRO A 65 -23.49 30.43 -3.42
N ARG A 66 -23.17 31.54 -2.76
CA ARG A 66 -23.84 31.94 -1.51
C ARG A 66 -25.32 32.13 -1.78
N ASN A 67 -26.15 31.49 -0.96
CA ASN A 67 -27.57 31.80 -0.87
C ASN A 67 -27.77 32.62 0.41
N VAL A 68 -28.47 33.75 0.33
CA VAL A 68 -28.71 34.61 1.49
C VAL A 68 -29.77 33.93 2.36
N PRO A 69 -29.45 33.52 3.60
CA PRO A 69 -30.43 32.96 4.52
C PRO A 69 -31.30 34.08 5.12
N SER A 70 -32.55 33.76 5.45
CA SER A 70 -33.48 34.62 6.20
C SER A 70 -33.97 33.93 7.47
N GLY A 71 -34.38 34.68 8.49
CA GLY A 71 -35.09 34.14 9.67
C GLY A 71 -34.34 34.19 11.01
N PHE A 72 -33.20 34.87 11.07
CA PHE A 72 -32.44 35.14 12.30
C PHE A 72 -31.94 36.60 12.34
N GLU A 73 -32.71 37.52 11.76
CA GLU A 73 -32.44 38.95 11.83
C GLU A 73 -32.66 39.46 13.27
N ASP A 74 -31.78 40.35 13.75
CA ASP A 74 -31.93 40.94 15.08
C ASP A 74 -33.20 41.81 15.14
N PRO A 75 -33.98 41.75 16.25
CA PRO A 75 -35.03 42.72 16.49
C PRO A 75 -34.43 44.11 16.67
N GLU A 76 -35.10 45.14 16.11
CA GLU A 76 -34.68 46.55 16.18
C GLU A 76 -34.48 47.06 17.62
#